data_AF-A0A0M8SVU8-F1
#
_entry.id   AF-A0A0M8SVU8-F1
#
_cell.length_a   1.000
_cell.length_b   1.000
_cell.length_c   1.000
_cell.angle_alpha   90.00
_cell.angle_beta   90.00
_cell.angle_gamma   90.00
#
_symmetry.space_group_name_H-M   'P 1'
#
loop_
_entity.id
_entity.type
_entity.pdbx_description
1 polymer ?
#
loop_
_entity_poly.entity_id
_entity_poly.type
_entity_poly.pdbx_seq_one_letter_code
_entity_poly.pdbx_strand_id
1 'polypeptide(L)' 'MHNPIRLYMSMSVDGYIAGPDDRPGQELGCGGGRLFNWLDDRESDGPSGQVYREALATGAVISGHRTHLRYRVRRPEEAA' A
#
# COMPACT_ATOMS: atom_id res chain seq x y z
N MET A 1 -26.06 -3.82 -10.10
CA MET A 1 -24.61 -4.05 -10.00
C MET A 1 -24.25 -4.09 -8.53
N HIS A 2 -23.59 -5.16 -8.07
CA HIS A 2 -23.12 -5.23 -6.70
C HIS A 2 -21.67 -4.73 -6.71
N ASN A 3 -21.40 -3.62 -6.02
CA ASN A 3 -20.03 -3.11 -5.86
C ASN A 3 -19.54 -3.56 -4.48
N PRO A 4 -18.89 -4.74 -4.37
CA PRO A 4 -18.41 -5.22 -3.09
C PRO A 4 -17.29 -4.32 -2.57
N ILE A 5 -17.23 -4.16 -1.26
CA ILE A 5 -16.09 -3.54 -0.58
C ILE A 5 -15.01 -4.62 -0.45
N ARG A 6 -13.81 -4.33 -0.95
CA ARG A 6 -12.64 -5.21 -0.85
C ARG A 6 -11.54 -4.53 -0.03
N LEU A 7 -10.82 -5.33 0.75
CA LEU A 7 -9.61 -4.91 1.45
C LEU A 7 -8.41 -5.61 0.81
N TYR A 8 -7.50 -4.83 0.22
CA TYR A 8 -6.18 -5.29 -0.20
C TYR A 8 -5.17 -4.83 0.85
N MET A 9 -4.51 -5.77 1.52
CA MET A 9 -3.58 -5.48 2.62
C MET A 9 -2.47 -6.54 2.65
N SER A 10 -1.22 -6.09 2.62
CA SER A 10 -0.09 -6.93 3.05
C SER A 10 0.02 -6.91 4.57
N MET A 11 0.22 -8.07 5.18
CA MET A 11 0.49 -8.18 6.61
C MET A 11 1.60 -9.20 6.86
N SER A 12 2.30 -9.03 7.98
CA SER A 12 3.14 -10.08 8.53
C SER A 12 2.28 -11.20 9.12
N VAL A 13 2.88 -12.38 9.30
CA VAL A 13 2.18 -13.56 9.85
C VAL A 13 1.67 -13.33 11.28
N ASP A 14 2.36 -12.48 12.04
CA ASP A 14 1.99 -12.03 13.39
C ASP A 14 1.04 -10.81 13.39
N GLY A 15 0.55 -10.37 12.22
CA GLY A 15 -0.59 -9.45 12.12
C GLY A 15 -0.27 -7.96 12.03
N TYR A 16 0.98 -7.59 11.73
CA TYR A 16 1.39 -6.19 11.55
C TYR A 16 1.42 -5.77 10.08
N ILE A 17 0.98 -4.54 9.78
CA ILE A 17 0.90 -3.98 8.42
C ILE A 17 2.02 -2.96 8.10
N ALA A 18 2.93 -2.78 9.05
CA ALA A 18 4.12 -1.93 8.96
C ALA A 18 5.18 -2.47 9.92
N GLY A 19 6.44 -2.17 9.64
CA GLY A 19 7.54 -2.37 10.57
C GLY A 19 7.49 -1.38 11.75
N PRO A 20 8.35 -1.58 12.76
CA PRO A 20 8.47 -0.66 13.89
C PRO A 20 8.96 0.73 13.44
N ASP A 21 8.65 1.76 14.24
CA ASP A 21 9.05 3.16 13.98
C ASP A 21 8.51 3.72 12.64
N ASP A 22 7.24 3.41 12.32
CA ASP A 22 6.52 4.01 11.20
C ASP A 22 6.20 5.50 11.42
N ARG A 23 6.89 6.36 10.68
CA ARG A 23 6.84 7.82 10.79
C ARG A 23 7.16 8.49 9.45
N PRO A 24 6.88 9.80 9.28
CA PRO A 24 7.32 10.54 8.10
C PRO A 24 8.84 10.40 7.88
N GLY A 25 9.26 10.12 6.64
CA GLY A 25 10.66 9.86 6.27
C GLY A 25 11.15 8.43 6.54
N GLN A 26 10.33 7.58 7.16
CA GLN A 26 10.53 6.14 7.31
C GLN A 26 9.19 5.43 7.13
N GLU A 27 8.59 5.67 5.97
CA GLU A 27 7.30 5.11 5.61
C GLU A 27 7.37 3.59 5.64
N LEU A 28 6.30 2.96 6.11
CA LEU A 28 6.23 1.51 6.35
C LEU A 28 7.10 1.03 7.52
N GLY A 29 7.86 1.88 8.20
CA GLY A 29 8.71 1.52 9.33
C GLY A 29 9.96 0.72 8.94
N CYS A 30 10.84 0.50 9.92
CA CYS A 30 12.08 -0.24 9.76
C CYS A 30 11.84 -1.65 9.19
N GLY A 31 12.37 -1.93 8.00
CA GLY A 31 12.23 -3.23 7.34
C GLY A 31 10.84 -3.54 6.81
N GLY A 32 9.87 -2.60 6.90
CA GLY A 32 8.49 -2.83 6.48
C GLY A 32 8.32 -3.03 4.98
N GLY A 33 9.27 -2.58 4.16
CA GLY A 33 9.28 -2.83 2.72
C GLY A 33 9.18 -4.31 2.35
N ARG A 34 9.67 -5.22 3.22
CA ARG A 34 9.58 -6.68 3.03
C ARG A 34 8.14 -7.18 2.85
N LEU A 35 7.15 -6.52 3.45
CA LEU A 35 5.72 -6.85 3.29
C LEU A 35 5.23 -6.72 1.84
N PHE A 36 6.00 -6.02 0.99
CA PHE A 36 5.65 -5.70 -0.38
C PHE A 36 6.56 -6.33 -1.42
N ASN A 37 7.51 -7.22 -1.03
CA ASN A 37 8.40 -7.89 -1.99
C ASN A 37 7.66 -8.69 -3.07
N TRP A 38 6.44 -9.15 -2.79
CA TRP A 38 5.61 -9.82 -3.79
C TRP A 38 5.28 -8.91 -5.00
N LEU A 39 5.35 -7.57 -4.84
CA LEU A 39 5.16 -6.61 -5.92
C LEU A 39 6.26 -6.65 -6.98
N ASP A 40 7.39 -7.30 -6.71
CA ASP A 40 8.43 -7.52 -7.71
C ASP A 40 7.94 -8.43 -8.85
N ASP A 41 6.92 -9.25 -8.59
CA ASP A 41 6.26 -10.14 -9.55
C ASP A 41 4.84 -9.68 -9.93
N ARG A 42 4.51 -8.40 -9.72
CA ARG A 42 3.15 -7.85 -9.89
C ARG A 42 2.61 -7.84 -11.32
N GLU A 43 3.45 -8.08 -12.31
CA GLU A 43 3.05 -8.12 -13.73
C GLU A 43 2.92 -9.56 -14.26
N SER A 44 3.13 -10.57 -13.41
CA SER A 44 3.09 -11.97 -13.84
C SER A 44 1.67 -12.48 -14.11
N ASP A 45 1.58 -13.65 -14.74
CA ASP A 45 0.33 -14.40 -14.86
C ASP A 45 -0.02 -15.18 -13.57
N GLY A 46 0.84 -15.11 -12.55
CA GLY A 46 0.65 -15.76 -11.27
C GLY A 46 -0.24 -14.98 -10.29
N PRO A 47 -0.36 -15.48 -9.04
CA PRO A 47 -1.21 -14.86 -8.01
C PRO A 47 -0.87 -13.39 -7.72
N SER A 48 0.42 -13.03 -7.75
CA SER A 48 0.87 -11.65 -7.56
C SER A 48 0.25 -10.72 -8.60
N GLY A 49 0.35 -11.05 -9.89
CA GLY A 49 -0.23 -10.22 -10.94
C GLY A 49 -1.76 -10.26 -10.99
N GLN A 50 -2.39 -11.36 -10.59
CA GLN A 50 -3.85 -11.40 -10.43
C GLN A 50 -4.31 -10.37 -9.39
N VAL A 51 -3.77 -10.42 -8.16
CA VAL A 51 -4.16 -9.51 -7.07
C VAL A 51 -3.85 -8.05 -7.45
N TYR A 52 -2.71 -7.81 -8.10
CA TYR A 52 -2.34 -6.46 -8.54
C TYR A 52 -3.32 -5.88 -9.57
N ARG A 53 -3.68 -6.66 -10.59
CA ARG A 53 -4.68 -6.25 -11.60
C ARG A 53 -6.06 -6.00 -10.98
N GLU A 54 -6.50 -6.86 -10.08
CA GLU A 54 -7.77 -6.69 -9.37
C GLU A 54 -7.77 -5.44 -8.48
N ALA A 55 -6.65 -5.15 -7.80
CA ALA A 55 -6.50 -3.94 -6.99
C ALA A 55 -6.55 -2.68 -7.85
N LEU A 56 -5.84 -2.65 -8.99
CA LEU A 56 -5.83 -1.50 -9.91
C LEU A 56 -7.15 -1.28 -10.65
N ALA A 57 -7.98 -2.30 -10.83
CA ALA A 57 -9.32 -2.18 -11.38
C ALA A 57 -10.33 -1.49 -10.41
N THR A 58 -9.91 -1.19 -9.18
CA THR A 58 -10.74 -0.52 -8.17
C THR A 58 -11.01 0.94 -8.54
N GLY A 59 -12.28 1.29 -8.79
CA GLY A 59 -12.67 2.64 -9.20
C GLY A 59 -12.74 3.69 -8.08
N ALA A 60 -12.76 3.29 -6.80
CA ALA A 60 -12.79 4.20 -5.66
C ALA A 60 -12.06 3.60 -4.45
N VAL A 61 -11.25 4.41 -3.78
CA VAL A 61 -10.42 4.00 -2.63
C VAL A 61 -10.81 4.77 -1.38
N ILE A 62 -11.00 4.06 -0.28
CA ILE A 62 -11.13 4.64 1.06
C ILE A 62 -9.80 4.42 1.77
N SER A 63 -9.22 5.49 2.31
CA SER A 63 -7.94 5.43 3.03
C SER A 63 -7.99 6.29 4.29
N GLY A 64 -7.30 5.84 5.34
CA GLY A 64 -7.11 6.64 6.55
C GLY A 64 -6.19 7.84 6.31
N HIS A 65 -6.30 8.85 7.18
CA HIS A 65 -5.53 10.10 7.12
C HIS A 65 -4.01 9.87 7.14
N ARG A 66 -3.51 8.97 8.00
CA ARG A 66 -2.07 8.63 8.06
C ARG A 66 -1.53 8.15 6.71
N THR A 67 -2.26 7.24 6.07
CA THR A 67 -1.89 6.72 4.74
C THR A 67 -1.97 7.81 3.68
N HIS A 68 -3.00 8.66 3.70
CA HIS A 68 -3.12 9.77 2.77
C HIS A 68 -1.95 10.77 2.87
N LEU A 69 -1.53 11.12 4.08
CA LEU A 69 -0.39 12.04 4.28
C LEU A 69 0.93 11.49 3.72
N ARG A 70 1.16 10.18 3.75
CA ARG A 70 2.39 9.58 3.18
C ARG A 70 2.50 9.79 1.67
N TYR A 71 1.39 9.73 0.96
CA TYR A 71 1.35 9.87 -0.51
C TYR A 71 1.00 11.28 -0.97
N ARG A 72 0.86 12.22 -0.04
CA ARG A 72 0.64 13.62 -0.41
C ARG A 72 1.93 14.13 -1.03
N VAL A 73 1.92 14.25 -2.36
CA VAL A 73 2.95 15.01 -3.09
C VAL A 73 2.95 16.40 -2.49
N ARG A 74 4.02 16.77 -1.76
CA ARG A 74 4.21 18.16 -1.35
C ARG A 74 4.16 18.99 -2.60
N ARG A 75 3.34 20.04 -2.61
CA ARG A 75 3.40 20.95 -3.74
C ARG A 75 4.80 21.59 -3.76
N PRO A 76 5.39 21.84 -4.95
CA PRO A 76 6.78 22.29 -5.06
C PRO A 76 7.11 23.52 -4.19
N GLU A 77 6.12 24.39 -3.94
CA GLU A 77 6.25 25.59 -3.13
C GLU A 77 6.33 25.35 -1.60
N GLU A 78 6.04 24.12 -1.13
CA GLU A 78 6.06 23.75 0.30
C GLU A 78 7.37 23.02 0.71
N ALA A 79 8.36 22.97 -0.19
CA ALA A 79 9.64 22.28 0.00
C ALA A 79 10.81 23.17 0.47
N ALA A 80 10.54 24.44 0.82
CA ALA A 80 11.55 25.40 1.29
C ALA A 80 11.76 25.37 2.81
#